data_AF-A0A0K9YK21-F1
#
_entry.id   AF-A0A0K9YK21-F1
#
_cell.length_a   1.000
_cell.length_b   1.000
_cell.length_c   1.000
_cell.angle_alpha   90.00
_cell.angle_beta   90.00
_cell.angle_gamma   90.00
#
_symmetry.space_group_name_H-M   'P 1'
#
loop_
_entity.id
_entity.type
_entity.pdbx_description
1 polymer ?
#
loop_
_entity_poly.entity_id
_entity_poly.type
_entity_poly.pdbx_seq_one_letter_code
_entity_poly.pdbx_strand_id
1 'polypeptide(L)' 'MYFPIFLMVMGIVLMLQPRTNRWKTRMKAAFQGNEKRVKQRANTFFILGFTFLLAGFAYLYRFVS' A
#
# COMPACT_ATOMS: atom_id res chain seq x y z
N MET A 1 -12.28 11.63 -15.45
CA MET A 1 -11.14 10.87 -16.02
C MET A 1 -9.95 10.72 -15.06
N TYR A 2 -9.75 11.57 -14.03
CA TYR A 2 -8.59 11.48 -13.11
C TYR A 2 -8.72 10.50 -11.93
N PHE A 3 -9.93 10.05 -11.60
CA PHE A 3 -10.17 9.18 -10.44
C PHE A 3 -9.50 7.80 -10.51
N PRO A 4 -9.46 7.09 -11.66
CA PRO A 4 -8.75 5.81 -11.78
C PRO A 4 -7.23 5.96 -11.63
N ILE A 5 -6.68 7.06 -12.16
CA ILE A 5 -5.26 7.40 -12.05
C ILE A 5 -4.92 7.72 -10.58
N PHE A 6 -5.79 8.48 -9.89
CA PHE A 6 -5.65 8.75 -8.46
C PHE A 6 -5.65 7.47 -7.62
N LEU A 7 -6.53 6.51 -7.93
CA LEU A 7 -6.57 5.19 -7.26
C LEU A 7 -5.28 4.39 -7.49
N MET A 8 -4.72 4.40 -8.70
CA MET A 8 -3.44 3.74 -9.00
C MET A 8 -2.28 4.39 -8.24
N VAL A 9 -2.17 5.72 -8.27
CA VAL A 9 -1.12 6.46 -7.55
C VAL A 9 -1.24 6.20 -6.04
N MET A 10 -2.45 6.24 -5.48
CA MET A 10 -2.67 5.91 -4.07
C MET A 10 -2.29 4.47 -3.73
N GLY A 11 -2.62 3.49 -4.58
CA GLY A 11 -2.20 2.09 -4.40
C GLY A 11 -0.68 1.93 -4.36
N ILE A 12 0.04 2.63 -5.25
CA ILE A 12 1.51 2.64 -5.32
C ILE A 12 2.10 3.32 -4.08
N VAL A 13 1.56 4.46 -3.66
CA VAL A 13 2.00 5.18 -2.46
C VAL A 13 1.82 4.32 -1.21
N LEU A 14 0.67 3.64 -1.07
CA LEU A 14 0.40 2.71 0.04
C LEU A 14 1.37 1.53 0.06
N MET A 15 1.76 0.99 -1.11
CA MET A 15 2.79 -0.06 -1.21
C MET A 15 4.21 0.44 -0.87
N LEU A 16 4.54 1.68 -1.22
CA LEU A 16 5.85 2.30 -0.93
C LEU A 16 6.00 2.68 0.55
N GLN A 17 4.90 2.99 1.23
CA GLN A 17 4.86 3.43 2.62
C GLN A 17 5.60 2.47 3.59
N PRO A 18 5.36 1.13 3.60
CA PRO A 18 6.08 0.20 4.48
C PRO A 18 7.56 -0.01 4.12
N ARG A 19 8.00 0.43 2.93
CA ARG A 19 9.39 0.34 2.48
C ARG A 19 10.27 1.50 2.96
N THR A 20 9.66 2.58 3.48
CA THR A 20 10.41 3.77 3.92
C THR A 20 11.14 3.53 5.24
N ASN A 21 12.40 3.97 5.33
CA ASN A 21 13.21 3.88 6.55
C ASN A 21 12.53 4.57 7.75
N ARG A 22 11.82 5.69 7.51
CA ARG A 22 11.04 6.38 8.56
C ARG A 22 9.93 5.50 9.11
N TRP A 23 9.18 4.79 8.26
CA TRP A 23 8.12 3.88 8.70
C TRP A 23 8.68 2.70 9.50
N LYS A 24 9.78 2.11 9.02
CA LYS A 24 10.46 1.00 9.69
C LYS A 24 10.94 1.38 11.09
N THR A 25 11.54 2.57 11.26
CA THR A 25 11.97 3.09 12.57
C THR A 25 10.78 3.33 13.51
N ARG A 26 9.68 3.92 13.02
CA ARG A 26 8.47 4.13 13.83
C ARG A 26 7.82 2.82 14.26
N MET A 27 7.74 1.84 13.36
CA MET A 27 7.19 0.52 13.68
C MET A 27 8.09 -0.25 14.64
N LYS A 28 9.42 -0.17 14.49
CA LYS A 28 10.36 -0.79 15.42
C LYS A 28 10.24 -0.20 16.83
N ALA A 29 10.06 1.12 16.95
CA ALA A 29 9.80 1.80 18.21
C ALA A 29 8.43 1.43 18.81
N ALA A 30 7.37 1.40 17.99
CA ALA A 30 6.02 1.08 18.43
C ALA A 30 5.84 -0.40 18.85
N PHE A 31 6.61 -1.31 18.25
CA PHE A 31 6.53 -2.75 18.53
C PHE A 31 7.72 -3.29 19.35
N GLN A 32 8.50 -2.42 20.00
CA GLN A 32 9.62 -2.81 20.89
C GLN A 32 10.59 -3.83 20.24
N GLY A 33 10.89 -3.66 18.95
CA GLY A 33 11.80 -4.57 18.24
C GLY A 33 11.18 -5.90 17.77
N ASN A 34 9.86 -6.09 17.89
CA ASN A 34 9.19 -7.31 17.47
C ASN A 34 9.01 -7.37 15.93
N GLU A 35 10.10 -7.73 15.23
CA GLU A 35 10.21 -7.70 13.77
C GLU A 35 9.14 -8.53 13.05
N LYS A 36 8.67 -9.63 13.66
CA LYS A 36 7.59 -10.46 13.09
C LYS A 36 6.30 -9.66 12.89
N ARG A 37 5.91 -8.83 13.87
CA ARG A 37 4.70 -7.99 13.76
C ARG A 37 4.89 -6.85 12.77
N VAL A 38 6.09 -6.27 12.71
CA VAL A 38 6.43 -5.23 11.71
C VAL A 38 6.31 -5.80 10.29
N LYS A 39 6.81 -7.02 10.06
CA LYS A 39 6.74 -7.71 8.76
C LYS A 39 5.31 -8.11 8.39
N GLN A 40 4.50 -8.59 9.35
CA GLN A 40 3.08 -8.85 9.12
C GLN A 40 2.33 -7.58 8.71
N ARG A 41 2.54 -6.47 9.41
CA ARG A 41 1.88 -5.20 9.10
C ARG A 41 2.30 -4.66 7.74
N ALA A 42 3.58 -4.77 7.40
CA ALA A 42 4.08 -4.43 6.06
C ALA A 42 3.40 -5.28 4.97
N ASN A 43 3.21 -6.58 5.21
CA ASN A 43 2.51 -7.46 4.28
C ASN A 43 1.03 -7.09 4.15
N THR A 44 0.35 -6.76 5.25
CA THR A 44 -1.04 -6.27 5.21
C THR A 44 -1.16 -4.97 4.42
N PHE A 45 -0.25 -4.00 4.62
CA PHE A 45 -0.22 -2.77 3.82
C PHE A 45 0.05 -3.05 2.34
N PHE A 46 0.91 -4.02 2.04
CA PHE A 46 1.18 -4.45 0.67
C PHE A 46 -0.07 -5.06 0.01
N ILE A 47 -0.78 -5.96 0.70
CA ILE A 47 -2.04 -6.55 0.23
C ILE A 47 -3.08 -5.44 0.02
N LEU A 48 -3.20 -4.50 0.97
CA LEU A 48 -4.13 -3.37 0.86
C LEU A 48 -3.83 -2.52 -0.38
N GLY A 49 -2.57 -2.14 -0.59
CA GLY A 49 -2.15 -1.38 -1.77
C GLY A 49 -2.34 -2.15 -3.07
N PHE A 50 -2.16 -3.47 -3.05
CA PHE A 50 -2.42 -4.36 -4.18
C PHE A 50 -3.90 -4.42 -4.55
N THR A 51 -4.78 -4.53 -3.55
CA THR A 51 -6.24 -4.47 -3.77
C THR A 51 -6.66 -3.13 -4.37
N PHE A 52 -6.07 -2.02 -3.91
CA PHE A 52 -6.30 -0.70 -4.51
C PHE A 52 -5.83 -0.60 -5.96
N LEU A 53 -4.68 -1.19 -6.29
CA LEU A 53 -4.19 -1.28 -7.67
C LEU A 53 -5.15 -2.10 -8.56
N LEU A 54 -5.60 -3.26 -8.10
CA LEU A 54 -6.58 -4.10 -8.81
C LEU A 54 -7.91 -3.37 -9.02
N ALA A 55 -8.41 -2.67 -7.99
CA ALA A 55 -9.62 -1.86 -8.09
C ALA A 55 -9.47 -0.71 -9.10
N GLY A 56 -8.31 -0.03 -9.11
CA GLY A 56 -7.98 1.00 -10.09
C GLY A 56 -7.92 0.45 -11.52
N PHE A 57 -7.31 -0.72 -11.71
CA PHE A 57 -7.30 -1.43 -13.00
C PHE A 57 -8.71 -1.83 -13.46
N ALA A 58 -9.53 -2.39 -12.56
CA ALA A 58 -10.90 -2.76 -12.87
C ALA A 58 -11.74 -1.54 -13.28
N TYR A 59 -11.56 -0.40 -12.59
CA TYR A 59 -12.21 0.85 -12.97
C TYR A 59 -11.72 1.41 -14.30
N LEU A 60 -10.42 1.32 -14.60
CA LEU A 60 -9.86 1.71 -15.90
C LEU A 60 -10.39 0.82 -17.03
N TYR A 61 -10.46 -0.49 -16.80
CA TYR A 61 -11.04 -1.45 -17.74
C TYR A 61 -12.51 -1.13 -18.03
N ARG A 62 -13.30 -0.81 -17.00
CA ARG A 62 -14.71 -0.40 -17.14
C ARG A 62 -14.90 0.98 -17.78
N PHE A 63 -13.89 1.85 -17.73
CA PHE A 63 -13.95 3.17 -18.38
C PHE A 63 -13.50 3.12 -19.85
N VAL A 64 -12.69 2.11 -20.20
CA VAL A 64 -12.18 1.86 -21.57
C VAL A 64 -13.12 0.93 -22.36
N SER A 65 -13.81 0.00 -21.68
CA SER A 65 -14.84 -0.88 -22.23
C SER A 65 -16.22 -0.23 -22.27
#